data_AF-Q08YV9-F1
#
_entry.id   AF-Q08YV9-F1
#
_cell.length_a   1.000
_cell.length_b   1.000
_cell.length_c   1.000
_cell.angle_alpha   90.00
_cell.angle_beta   90.00
_cell.angle_gamma   90.00
#
_symmetry.space_group_name_H-M   'P 1'
#
loop_
_entity.id
_entity.type
_entity.pdbx_description
1 polymer ?
#
loop_
_entity_poly.entity_id
_entity_poly.type
_entity_poly.pdbx_seq_one_letter_code
_entity_poly.pdbx_strand_id
1 'polypeptide(L)'
;MNSSTGKSLDALNCGTADGTRVHQWSWLGNACQQWSPVATSDGWFRLNHRSSGKVLDVANCGTATGTRVNQWSWLGNDCQRWNFTPSGDGYFQVKPVFNGGGCLTIEGASTANAARAVMGPCSGTNAQWRVEPLADGTARLIARHSGKALEVGGCSLSEGGAVQQYGWLDNTCQRFHLRPY
;
A
#
# COMPACT_ATOMS: atom_id res chain seq x y z
N MET A 1 4.52 -12.26 -7.54
CA MET A 1 5.52 -13.02 -8.32
C MET A 1 6.86 -12.27 -8.26
N ASN A 2 7.96 -12.96 -8.00
CA ASN A 2 9.30 -12.40 -7.86
C ASN A 2 10.00 -12.37 -9.23
N SER A 3 10.43 -11.19 -9.67
CA SER A 3 11.08 -10.96 -10.97
C SER A 3 12.43 -11.66 -11.14
N SER A 4 13.09 -12.07 -10.05
CA SER A 4 14.39 -12.74 -10.11
C SER A 4 14.30 -14.27 -10.08
N THR A 5 13.14 -14.85 -9.75
CA THR A 5 12.97 -16.31 -9.60
C THR A 5 11.76 -16.89 -10.34
N GLY A 6 10.86 -16.05 -10.88
CA GLY A 6 9.61 -16.48 -11.52
C GLY A 6 8.59 -17.09 -10.54
N LYS A 7 8.92 -17.19 -9.25
CA LYS A 7 8.10 -17.82 -8.22
C LYS A 7 7.11 -16.82 -7.63
N SER A 8 5.96 -17.30 -7.15
CA SER A 8 5.06 -16.48 -6.35
C SER A 8 5.31 -16.67 -4.87
N LEU A 9 4.83 -15.71 -4.09
CA LEU A 9 4.68 -15.89 -2.65
C LEU A 9 3.54 -16.89 -2.44
N ASP A 10 3.75 -17.88 -1.60
CA ASP A 10 2.86 -19.03 -1.40
C ASP A 10 2.76 -19.33 0.11
N ALA A 11 1.53 -19.55 0.58
CA ALA A 11 1.26 -19.97 1.96
C ALA A 11 1.57 -21.46 2.08
N LEU A 12 2.57 -21.83 2.88
CA LEU A 12 3.08 -23.20 2.96
C LEU A 12 1.96 -24.22 3.15
N ASN A 13 1.84 -25.14 2.19
CA ASN A 13 0.80 -26.18 2.13
C ASN A 13 -0.65 -25.64 2.16
N CYS A 14 -0.88 -24.42 1.66
CA CYS A 14 -2.17 -23.73 1.71
C CYS A 14 -2.72 -23.55 3.15
N GLY A 15 -1.84 -23.45 4.16
CA GLY A 15 -2.26 -23.30 5.55
C GLY A 15 -3.10 -22.03 5.79
N THR A 16 -4.24 -22.21 6.43
CA THR A 16 -5.17 -21.12 6.81
C THR A 16 -5.05 -20.72 8.29
N ALA A 17 -4.14 -21.33 9.03
CA ALA A 17 -3.93 -21.06 10.45
C ALA A 17 -3.03 -19.84 10.66
N ASP A 18 -3.28 -19.08 11.74
CA ASP A 18 -2.41 -18.00 12.18
C ASP A 18 -0.98 -18.49 12.38
N GLY A 19 0.00 -17.75 11.84
CA GLY A 19 1.40 -18.16 11.85
C GLY A 19 1.81 -19.14 10.74
N THR A 20 0.93 -19.45 9.77
CA THR A 20 1.32 -20.21 8.57
C THR A 20 2.50 -19.53 7.87
N ARG A 21 3.56 -20.32 7.64
CA ARG A 21 4.82 -19.84 7.06
C ARG A 21 4.62 -19.49 5.58
N VAL A 22 5.16 -18.37 5.13
CA VAL A 22 5.20 -18.03 3.70
C VAL A 22 6.53 -18.42 3.08
N HIS A 23 6.49 -18.93 1.85
CA HIS A 23 7.68 -19.26 1.06
C HIS A 23 7.54 -18.84 -0.40
N GLN A 24 8.58 -19.03 -1.21
CA GLN A 24 8.51 -18.81 -2.66
C GLN A 24 8.32 -20.15 -3.39
N TRP A 25 7.20 -20.31 -4.08
CA TRP A 25 6.87 -21.52 -4.83
C TRP A 25 6.59 -21.23 -6.31
N SER A 26 6.69 -22.26 -7.15
CA SER A 26 6.29 -22.18 -8.56
C SER A 26 4.84 -21.68 -8.66
N TRP A 27 4.53 -20.83 -9.63
CA TRP A 27 3.17 -20.33 -9.80
C TRP A 27 2.22 -21.47 -10.19
N LEU A 28 1.24 -21.75 -9.32
CA LEU A 28 0.18 -22.73 -9.47
C LEU A 28 -1.19 -22.08 -9.71
N GLY A 29 -1.28 -20.74 -9.58
CA GLY A 29 -2.52 -19.97 -9.80
C GLY A 29 -3.61 -20.16 -8.74
N ASN A 30 -3.38 -20.99 -7.73
CA ASN A 30 -4.33 -21.28 -6.66
C ASN A 30 -4.49 -20.11 -5.66
N ALA A 31 -5.51 -20.17 -4.81
CA ALA A 31 -5.82 -19.13 -3.82
C ALA A 31 -4.67 -18.91 -2.80
N CYS A 32 -3.84 -19.92 -2.55
CA CYS A 32 -2.71 -19.90 -1.61
C CYS A 32 -1.56 -18.99 -2.08
N GLN A 33 -1.62 -18.56 -3.35
CA GLN A 33 -0.69 -17.61 -3.98
C GLN A 33 -1.35 -16.26 -4.30
N GLN A 34 -2.63 -16.10 -3.99
CA GLN A 34 -3.44 -14.90 -4.22
C GLN A 34 -3.60 -14.12 -2.91
N TRP A 35 -2.65 -13.22 -2.66
CA TRP A 35 -2.60 -12.43 -1.44
C TRP A 35 -3.59 -11.28 -1.47
N SER A 36 -4.78 -11.50 -0.90
CA SER A 36 -5.60 -10.39 -0.41
C SER A 36 -4.99 -9.87 0.90
N PRO A 37 -4.93 -8.54 1.13
CA PRO A 37 -4.78 -8.04 2.49
C PRO A 37 -5.93 -8.62 3.35
N VAL A 38 -5.60 -9.20 4.50
CA VAL A 38 -6.51 -10.03 5.31
C VAL A 38 -7.63 -9.17 5.89
N ALA A 39 -8.88 -9.45 5.50
CA ALA A 39 -10.04 -8.71 5.98
C ALA A 39 -10.08 -8.70 7.52
N THR A 40 -10.12 -7.50 8.09
CA THR A 40 -10.39 -7.28 9.52
C THR A 40 -11.88 -7.42 9.79
N SER A 41 -12.30 -7.39 11.05
CA SER A 41 -13.71 -7.41 11.44
C SER A 41 -14.52 -6.22 10.88
N ASP A 42 -13.85 -5.14 10.49
CA ASP A 42 -14.44 -3.93 9.90
C ASP A 42 -13.98 -3.63 8.45
N GLY A 43 -12.97 -4.33 7.92
CA GLY A 43 -12.42 -4.19 6.57
C GLY A 43 -11.29 -3.15 6.40
N TRP A 44 -10.73 -2.60 7.49
CA TRP A 44 -9.80 -1.46 7.45
C TRP A 44 -8.40 -1.79 7.98
N PHE A 45 -7.40 -1.15 7.38
CA PHE A 45 -5.99 -1.27 7.72
C PHE A 45 -5.38 0.07 8.06
N ARG A 46 -4.33 0.07 8.88
CA ARG A 46 -3.35 1.15 8.90
C ARG A 46 -2.07 0.69 8.20
N LEU A 47 -1.41 1.61 7.49
CA LEU A 47 -0.14 1.38 6.82
C LEU A 47 0.97 2.02 7.63
N ASN A 48 1.64 1.25 8.51
CA ASN A 48 2.76 1.74 9.30
C ASN A 48 4.05 1.74 8.46
N HIS A 49 4.63 2.91 8.24
CA HIS A 49 5.92 3.07 7.58
C HIS A 49 7.04 2.43 8.43
N ARG A 50 7.80 1.51 7.84
CA ARG A 50 8.79 0.66 8.54
C ARG A 50 9.89 1.46 9.24
N SER A 51 10.30 2.61 8.68
CA SER A 51 11.43 3.39 9.22
C SER A 51 11.05 4.31 10.39
N SER A 52 9.85 4.90 10.35
CA SER A 52 9.44 5.93 11.32
C SER A 52 8.37 5.48 12.32
N GLY A 53 7.76 4.30 12.11
CA GLY A 53 6.62 3.79 12.88
C GLY A 53 5.30 4.52 12.65
N LYS A 54 5.34 5.70 12.01
CA LYS A 54 4.20 6.55 11.65
C LYS A 54 3.31 5.89 10.60
N VAL A 55 2.09 6.37 10.46
CA VAL A 55 1.09 5.82 9.55
C VAL A 55 0.88 6.70 8.33
N LEU A 56 0.36 6.10 7.26
CA LEU A 56 -0.19 6.81 6.11
C LEU A 56 -1.44 7.61 6.53
N ASP A 57 -1.42 8.92 6.30
CA ASP A 57 -2.43 9.89 6.78
C ASP A 57 -2.86 10.82 5.64
N VAL A 58 -4.16 11.12 5.57
CA VAL A 58 -4.67 12.19 4.69
C VAL A 58 -4.69 13.50 5.47
N ALA A 59 -3.85 14.44 5.06
CA ALA A 59 -3.55 15.65 5.81
C ALA A 59 -4.83 16.41 6.22
N ASN A 60 -4.99 16.62 7.53
CA ASN A 60 -6.13 17.29 8.17
C ASN A 60 -7.50 16.64 7.86
N CYS A 61 -7.52 15.36 7.49
CA CYS A 61 -8.70 14.66 6.94
C CYS A 61 -9.39 15.46 5.82
N GLY A 62 -8.61 16.09 4.91
CA GLY A 62 -9.16 16.90 3.83
C GLY A 62 -9.87 16.07 2.76
N THR A 63 -11.03 16.55 2.31
CA THR A 63 -11.90 15.84 1.34
C THR A 63 -11.69 16.26 -0.12
N ALA A 64 -10.92 17.31 -0.39
CA ALA A 64 -10.70 17.85 -1.73
C ALA A 64 -9.80 16.94 -2.59
N THR A 65 -10.03 16.94 -3.91
CA THR A 65 -9.06 16.39 -4.86
C THR A 65 -7.76 17.19 -4.78
N GLY A 66 -6.63 16.50 -4.71
CA GLY A 66 -5.32 17.11 -4.47
C GLY A 66 -4.93 17.23 -2.99
N THR A 67 -5.79 16.89 -2.04
CA THR A 67 -5.41 16.84 -0.61
C THR A 67 -4.20 15.92 -0.44
N ARG A 68 -3.16 16.42 0.22
CA ARG A 68 -1.89 15.73 0.45
C ARG A 68 -2.10 14.45 1.26
N VAL A 69 -1.48 13.36 0.82
CA VAL A 69 -1.20 12.21 1.68
C VAL A 69 0.22 12.40 2.26
N ASN A 70 0.37 12.15 3.56
CA ASN A 70 1.62 12.32 4.30
C ASN A 70 1.84 11.12 5.23
N GLN A 71 2.91 11.17 6.04
CA GLN A 71 2.97 10.38 7.27
C GLN A 71 2.62 11.22 8.49
N TRP A 72 1.90 10.62 9.44
CA TRP A 72 1.61 11.23 10.74
C TRP A 72 1.73 10.22 11.89
N SER A 73 1.88 10.68 13.13
CA SER A 73 1.73 9.77 14.28
C SER A 73 0.32 9.17 14.31
N TRP A 74 0.21 7.97 14.87
CA TRP A 74 -1.07 7.27 14.94
C TRP A 74 -2.02 7.97 15.92
N LEU A 75 -3.14 8.46 15.40
CA LEU A 75 -4.23 9.12 16.12
C LEU A 75 -5.48 8.24 16.23
N GLY A 76 -5.55 7.12 15.49
CA GLY A 76 -6.70 6.21 15.49
C GLY A 76 -7.95 6.76 14.78
N ASN A 77 -7.81 7.86 14.03
CA ASN A 77 -8.92 8.50 13.32
C ASN A 77 -9.17 7.88 11.93
N ASP A 78 -10.26 8.31 11.31
CA ASP A 78 -10.73 7.78 10.03
C ASP A 78 -9.91 8.21 8.81
N CYS A 79 -9.02 9.21 8.93
CA CYS A 79 -8.09 9.60 7.86
C CYS A 79 -6.72 8.88 7.91
N GLN A 80 -6.57 7.96 8.85
CA GLN A 80 -5.42 7.04 8.96
C GLN A 80 -5.80 5.56 8.78
N ARG A 81 -7.09 5.26 8.62
CA ARG A 81 -7.65 3.93 8.33
C ARG A 81 -8.00 3.81 6.85
N TRP A 82 -7.62 2.71 6.21
CA TRP A 82 -7.65 2.52 4.75
C TRP A 82 -8.21 1.14 4.35
N ASN A 83 -9.11 1.09 3.37
CA ASN A 83 -9.62 -0.14 2.75
C ASN A 83 -8.98 -0.34 1.38
N PHE A 84 -8.68 -1.59 1.05
CA PHE A 84 -8.17 -2.04 -0.24
C PHE A 84 -9.33 -2.66 -1.04
N THR A 85 -10.05 -1.84 -1.81
CA THR A 85 -11.10 -2.34 -2.72
C THR A 85 -10.44 -2.94 -3.98
N PRO A 86 -10.69 -4.21 -4.37
CA PRO A 86 -10.18 -4.76 -5.62
C PRO A 86 -10.64 -3.95 -6.84
N SER A 87 -9.74 -3.76 -7.82
CA SER A 87 -10.01 -3.04 -9.08
C SER A 87 -9.69 -3.87 -10.34
N GLY A 88 -9.56 -5.20 -10.19
CA GLY A 88 -9.23 -6.13 -11.26
C GLY A 88 -7.71 -6.39 -11.40
N ASP A 89 -7.35 -7.48 -12.08
CA ASP A 89 -5.97 -7.84 -12.46
C ASP A 89 -4.93 -7.86 -11.31
N GLY A 90 -5.36 -8.10 -10.07
CA GLY A 90 -4.50 -8.06 -8.88
C GLY A 90 -4.15 -6.65 -8.37
N TYR A 91 -4.89 -5.63 -8.81
CA TYR A 91 -4.79 -4.26 -8.31
C TYR A 91 -5.92 -3.91 -7.35
N PHE A 92 -5.66 -2.89 -6.53
CA PHE A 92 -6.57 -2.36 -5.52
C PHE A 92 -6.65 -0.83 -5.61
N GLN A 93 -7.84 -0.29 -5.39
CA GLN A 93 -8.05 1.08 -4.97
C GLN A 93 -7.84 1.17 -3.46
N VAL A 94 -7.02 2.11 -2.99
CA VAL A 94 -6.75 2.33 -1.56
C VAL A 94 -7.52 3.57 -1.12
N LYS A 95 -8.56 3.38 -0.29
CA LYS A 95 -9.54 4.41 0.10
C LYS A 95 -9.52 4.64 1.61
N PRO A 96 -9.50 5.88 2.11
CA PRO A 96 -9.53 6.14 3.56
C PRO A 96 -10.97 6.03 4.10
N VAL A 97 -11.15 5.74 5.40
CA VAL A 97 -12.50 5.60 6.01
C VAL A 97 -13.32 6.87 5.88
N PHE A 98 -12.72 8.03 6.23
CA PHE A 98 -13.46 9.29 6.38
C PHE A 98 -14.06 9.86 5.08
N ASN A 99 -13.63 9.35 3.90
CA ASN A 99 -13.97 9.93 2.61
C ASN A 99 -14.34 8.85 1.59
N GLY A 100 -15.65 8.68 1.37
CA GLY A 100 -16.20 7.71 0.42
C GLY A 100 -15.97 8.02 -1.07
N GLY A 101 -15.36 9.17 -1.43
CA GLY A 101 -15.19 9.59 -2.83
C GLY A 101 -13.78 9.49 -3.41
N GLY A 102 -12.74 9.45 -2.57
CA GLY A 102 -11.35 9.58 -3.01
C GLY A 102 -10.50 8.32 -2.85
N CYS A 103 -9.49 8.17 -3.72
CA CYS A 103 -8.45 7.14 -3.64
C CYS A 103 -7.05 7.75 -3.47
N LEU A 104 -6.15 6.98 -2.85
CA LEU A 104 -4.70 7.22 -2.90
C LEU A 104 -4.25 7.24 -4.37
N THR A 105 -3.82 8.40 -4.85
CA THR A 105 -3.61 8.67 -6.27
C THR A 105 -2.26 9.36 -6.48
N ILE A 106 -1.51 8.98 -7.51
CA ILE A 106 -0.34 9.75 -7.95
C ILE A 106 -0.75 10.96 -8.77
N GLU A 107 -0.33 12.14 -8.31
CA GLU A 107 -0.67 13.45 -8.85
C GLU A 107 -0.33 13.55 -10.36
N GLY A 108 -1.30 14.02 -11.15
CA GLY A 108 -1.19 14.17 -12.60
C GLY A 108 -0.92 12.88 -13.40
N ALA A 109 -1.11 11.70 -12.81
CA ALA A 109 -0.64 10.41 -13.35
C ALA A 109 0.85 10.42 -13.74
N SER A 110 1.66 11.24 -13.07
CA SER A 110 3.07 11.41 -13.40
C SER A 110 3.83 10.08 -13.27
N THR A 111 4.79 9.85 -14.17
CA THR A 111 5.71 8.71 -14.12
C THR A 111 7.07 9.08 -13.52
N ALA A 112 7.27 10.34 -13.11
CA ALA A 112 8.50 10.82 -12.48
C ALA A 112 8.69 10.26 -11.06
N ASN A 113 9.96 10.12 -10.65
CA ASN A 113 10.29 9.94 -9.24
C ASN A 113 9.89 11.17 -8.42
N ALA A 114 9.55 10.98 -7.14
CA ALA A 114 9.05 12.01 -6.23
C ALA A 114 7.72 12.69 -6.63
N ALA A 115 6.99 12.14 -7.61
CA ALA A 115 5.61 12.56 -7.86
C ALA A 115 4.73 12.22 -6.64
N ARG A 116 3.97 13.20 -6.16
CA ARG A 116 3.27 13.13 -4.86
C ARG A 116 2.08 12.17 -4.89
N ALA A 117 1.83 11.57 -3.74
CA ALA A 117 0.57 10.91 -3.44
C ALA A 117 -0.44 11.92 -2.86
N VAL A 118 -1.65 11.90 -3.41
CA VAL A 118 -2.77 12.79 -3.05
C VAL A 118 -4.07 11.99 -3.03
N MET A 119 -5.12 12.56 -2.43
CA MET A 119 -6.48 12.11 -2.68
C MET A 119 -6.92 12.54 -4.07
N GLY A 120 -7.47 11.59 -4.85
CA GLY A 120 -7.94 11.86 -6.20
C GLY A 120 -8.97 10.85 -6.72
N PRO A 121 -9.45 11.02 -7.97
CA PRO A 121 -10.45 10.15 -8.56
C PRO A 121 -9.98 8.69 -8.69
N CYS A 122 -10.80 7.76 -8.24
CA CYS A 122 -10.51 6.33 -8.22
C CYS A 122 -10.49 5.64 -9.60
N SER A 123 -10.85 6.33 -10.68
CA SER A 123 -11.00 5.77 -12.04
C SER A 123 -9.69 5.62 -12.81
N GLY A 124 -8.65 6.40 -12.49
CA GLY A 124 -7.35 6.34 -13.16
C GLY A 124 -6.49 5.17 -12.72
N THR A 125 -5.64 4.64 -13.62
CA THR A 125 -4.64 3.61 -13.26
C THR A 125 -3.59 4.13 -12.28
N ASN A 126 -3.39 5.44 -12.19
CA ASN A 126 -2.60 6.13 -11.16
C ASN A 126 -3.24 6.17 -9.77
N ALA A 127 -4.48 5.69 -9.63
CA ALA A 127 -5.17 5.45 -8.36
C ALA A 127 -5.29 3.95 -8.02
N GLN A 128 -4.57 3.09 -8.75
CA GLN A 128 -4.60 1.64 -8.60
C GLN A 128 -3.23 1.09 -8.21
N TRP A 129 -3.21 0.22 -7.20
CA TRP A 129 -2.00 -0.25 -6.53
C TRP A 129 -1.95 -1.76 -6.49
N ARG A 130 -0.82 -2.35 -6.86
CA ARG A 130 -0.53 -3.76 -6.58
C ARG A 130 0.15 -3.83 -5.22
N VAL A 131 -0.41 -4.64 -4.31
CA VAL A 131 0.18 -4.89 -2.99
C VAL A 131 1.06 -6.12 -3.10
N GLU A 132 2.35 -5.98 -2.81
CA GLU A 132 3.30 -7.09 -2.84
C GLU A 132 3.92 -7.29 -1.45
N PRO A 133 3.59 -8.39 -0.75
CA PRO A 133 4.22 -8.71 0.54
C PRO A 133 5.68 -9.13 0.35
N LEU A 134 6.49 -8.85 1.37
CA LEU A 134 7.94 -9.02 1.39
C LEU A 134 8.34 -10.00 2.51
N ALA A 135 9.52 -10.60 2.38
CA ALA A 135 10.00 -11.65 3.29
C ALA A 135 10.21 -11.20 4.75
N ASP A 136 10.23 -9.91 5.03
CA ASP A 136 10.37 -9.32 6.38
C ASP A 136 9.01 -8.96 7.04
N GLY A 137 7.88 -9.41 6.48
CA GLY A 137 6.55 -9.09 7.01
C GLY A 137 6.10 -7.64 6.77
N THR A 138 6.76 -6.93 5.85
CA THR A 138 6.25 -5.69 5.26
C THR A 138 5.64 -5.96 3.88
N ALA A 139 5.04 -4.95 3.27
CA ALA A 139 4.69 -4.96 1.86
C ALA A 139 5.16 -3.65 1.18
N ARG A 140 5.26 -3.71 -0.15
CA ARG A 140 5.36 -2.53 -1.02
C ARG A 140 4.05 -2.35 -1.79
N LEU A 141 3.65 -1.10 -2.00
CA LEU A 141 2.52 -0.75 -2.86
C LEU A 141 3.08 -0.20 -4.18
N ILE A 142 2.71 -0.78 -5.32
CA ILE A 142 3.22 -0.39 -6.64
C ILE A 142 2.10 0.22 -7.48
N ALA A 143 2.28 1.46 -7.94
CA ALA A 143 1.31 2.14 -8.79
C ALA A 143 1.22 1.48 -10.18
N ARG A 144 -0.01 1.16 -10.63
CA ARG A 144 -0.27 0.43 -11.89
C ARG A 144 0.25 1.15 -13.13
N HIS A 145 0.18 2.48 -13.15
CA HIS A 145 0.54 3.28 -14.32
C HIS A 145 2.05 3.48 -14.52
N SER A 146 2.84 3.46 -13.44
CA SER A 146 4.26 3.84 -13.46
C SER A 146 5.23 2.72 -13.06
N GLY A 147 4.73 1.64 -12.45
CA GLY A 147 5.55 0.57 -11.87
C GLY A 147 6.37 1.00 -10.65
N LYS A 148 6.14 2.21 -10.10
CA LYS A 148 6.90 2.77 -8.98
C LYS A 148 6.26 2.44 -7.64
N ALA A 149 7.10 2.34 -6.61
CA ALA A 149 6.67 2.03 -5.25
C ALA A 149 6.24 3.29 -4.50
N LEU A 150 5.25 3.16 -3.62
CA LEU A 150 4.91 4.16 -2.60
C LEU A 150 6.08 4.33 -1.63
N GLU A 151 6.39 5.57 -1.26
CA GLU A 151 7.54 5.94 -0.44
C GLU A 151 7.19 7.10 0.51
N VAL A 152 7.76 7.08 1.73
CA VAL A 152 7.93 8.31 2.52
C VAL A 152 9.18 9.04 2.03
N GLY A 153 8.99 10.14 1.32
CA GLY A 153 10.02 10.83 0.57
C GLY A 153 11.23 11.24 1.40
N GLY A 154 12.41 10.97 0.85
CA GLY A 154 13.69 11.25 1.53
C GLY A 154 13.89 10.47 2.83
N CYS A 155 13.18 9.35 3.02
CA CYS A 155 13.23 8.55 4.25
C CYS A 155 12.88 9.33 5.52
N SER A 156 12.04 10.37 5.40
CA SER A 156 11.70 11.27 6.50
C SER A 156 11.20 10.50 7.73
N LEU A 157 11.63 10.94 8.93
CA LEU A 157 11.10 10.47 10.21
C LEU A 157 10.10 11.46 10.83
N SER A 158 9.96 12.65 10.24
CA SER A 158 9.14 13.77 10.72
C SER A 158 7.67 13.61 10.38
N GLU A 159 6.80 14.14 11.22
CA GLU A 159 5.38 14.30 10.89
C GLU A 159 5.21 15.24 9.68
N GLY A 160 4.15 15.01 8.89
CA GLY A 160 3.91 15.73 7.64
C GLY A 160 4.86 15.34 6.49
N GLY A 161 5.80 14.41 6.71
CA GLY A 161 6.70 13.86 5.69
C GLY A 161 5.94 13.46 4.42
N ALA A 162 6.43 13.85 3.26
CA ALA A 162 5.72 13.67 2.00
C ALA A 162 5.58 12.19 1.66
N VAL A 163 4.40 11.77 1.19
CA VAL A 163 4.24 10.47 0.55
C VAL A 163 4.23 10.68 -0.96
N GLN A 164 4.99 9.84 -1.66
CA GLN A 164 5.29 9.97 -3.09
C GLN A 164 5.46 8.59 -3.73
N GLN A 165 5.62 8.55 -5.06
CA GLN A 165 6.19 7.37 -5.73
C GLN A 165 7.70 7.54 -5.97
N TYR A 166 8.43 6.44 -5.97
CA TYR A 166 9.82 6.37 -6.41
C TYR A 166 10.12 5.01 -7.07
N GLY A 167 11.17 4.93 -7.88
CA GLY A 167 11.71 3.64 -8.32
C GLY A 167 12.03 2.74 -7.12
N TRP A 168 11.89 1.42 -7.26
CA TRP A 168 12.17 0.50 -6.15
C TRP A 168 13.65 0.50 -5.79
N LEU A 169 13.97 0.95 -4.58
CA LEU A 169 15.33 1.03 -4.01
C LEU A 169 15.61 -0.08 -2.98
N ASP A 170 14.62 -0.94 -2.70
CA ASP A 170 14.65 -2.00 -1.68
C ASP A 170 14.97 -1.53 -0.25
N ASN A 171 14.86 -0.22 0.00
CA ASN A 171 15.13 0.40 1.30
C ASN A 171 13.95 0.28 2.27
N THR A 172 14.13 0.74 3.51
CA THR A 172 13.08 0.72 4.54
C THR A 172 11.98 1.76 4.32
N CYS A 173 12.19 2.72 3.41
CA CYS A 173 11.36 3.91 3.22
C CYS A 173 10.18 3.67 2.25
N GLN A 174 10.26 2.55 1.53
CA GLN A 174 9.28 2.04 0.57
C GLN A 174 8.52 0.81 1.11
N ARG A 175 8.66 0.53 2.41
CA ARG A 175 8.13 -0.66 3.10
C ARG A 175 7.12 -0.25 4.17
N PHE A 176 5.95 -0.88 4.13
CA PHE A 176 4.86 -0.63 5.08
C PHE A 176 4.41 -1.94 5.72
N HIS A 177 4.18 -1.94 7.03
CA HIS A 177 3.36 -2.99 7.65
C HIS A 177 1.90 -2.63 7.47
N LEU A 178 1.15 -3.48 6.75
CA LEU A 178 -0.31 -3.44 6.76
C LEU A 178 -0.75 -4.10 8.07
N ARG A 179 -1.33 -3.32 8.98
CA ARG A 179 -1.86 -3.82 10.25
C ARG A 179 -3.38 -3.73 10.22
N PRO A 180 -4.09 -4.80 10.63
CA PRO A 180 -5.48 -4.69 11.02
C PRO A 180 -5.74 -3.52 11.98
N TYR A 181 -6.93 -2.94 11.85
CA TYR A 181 -7.56 -2.15 12.90
C TYR A 181 -8.40 -3.07 13.80
#